data_AF-A0A2N2LTM6-F1
#
_entry.id   AF-A0A2N2LTM6-F1
#
_cell.length_a   1.000
_cell.length_b   1.000
_cell.length_c   1.000
_cell.angle_alpha   90.00
_cell.angle_beta   90.00
_cell.angle_gamma   90.00
#
_symmetry.space_group_name_H-M   'P 1'
#
loop_
_entity.id
_entity.type
_entity.pdbx_description
1 polymer ?
#
loop_
_entity_poly.entity_id
_entity_poly.type
_entity_poly.pdbx_seq_one_letter_code
_entity_poly.pdbx_strand_id
1 'polypeptide(L)'
;AVLDVARKHAKAFNATLYVASSMERVSEKERPDLDKIEKQLDYVKTTMKAEGIACETHILVRGLTPGEDIVDFAKDNKMDEIIIGIEKKSKVGKLFFGSNAQYIILESPCPVVSVK
;
A
#
# COMPACT_ATOMS: atom_id res chain seq x y z
N ALA A 1 -0.04 -12.45 -1.81
CA ALA A 1 1.09 -11.96 -2.65
C ALA A 1 1.80 -10.78 -1.99
N VAL A 2 1.23 -9.57 -1.98
CA VAL A 2 1.87 -8.35 -1.42
C VAL A 2 2.34 -8.57 0.03
N LEU A 3 1.43 -8.97 0.92
CA LEU A 3 1.75 -9.19 2.33
C LEU A 3 2.78 -10.29 2.55
N ASP A 4 2.86 -11.29 1.67
CA ASP A 4 3.83 -12.38 1.78
C ASP A 4 5.24 -11.88 1.46
N VAL A 5 5.37 -11.06 0.42
CA VAL A 5 6.66 -10.43 0.05
C VAL A 5 7.06 -9.42 1.11
N ALA A 6 6.13 -8.56 1.55
CA ALA A 6 6.36 -7.58 2.61
C ALA A 6 6.84 -8.25 3.91
N ARG A 7 6.20 -9.35 4.32
CA ARG A 7 6.62 -10.15 5.48
C ARG A 7 8.03 -10.72 5.32
N LYS A 8 8.36 -11.25 4.14
CA LYS A 8 9.71 -11.79 3.87
C LYS A 8 10.77 -10.70 3.97
N HIS A 9 10.51 -9.54 3.37
CA HIS A 9 11.43 -8.40 3.42
C HIS A 9 11.57 -7.85 4.84
N ALA A 10 10.46 -7.64 5.54
CA ALA A 10 10.48 -7.18 6.93
C ALA A 10 11.33 -8.07 7.84
N LYS A 11 11.20 -9.41 7.71
CA LYS A 11 12.04 -10.37 8.46
C LYS A 11 13.50 -10.33 8.03
N ALA A 12 13.78 -10.25 6.73
CA ALA A 12 15.14 -10.24 6.20
C ALA A 12 15.93 -8.98 6.59
N PHE A 13 15.25 -7.85 6.68
CA PHE A 13 15.87 -6.54 6.95
C PHE A 13 15.65 -6.03 8.38
N ASN A 14 14.93 -6.79 9.23
CA ASN A 14 14.47 -6.34 10.54
C ASN A 14 13.75 -4.97 10.48
N ALA A 15 12.88 -4.81 9.49
CA ALA A 15 12.22 -3.56 9.16
C ALA A 15 10.83 -3.46 9.82
N THR A 16 10.39 -2.21 10.02
CA THR A 16 9.00 -1.91 10.39
C THR A 16 8.13 -1.86 9.14
N LEU A 17 7.02 -2.59 9.14
CA LEU A 17 6.07 -2.60 8.04
C LEU A 17 5.04 -1.49 8.19
N TYR A 18 4.92 -0.63 7.18
CA TYR A 18 3.86 0.36 7.06
C TYR A 18 2.83 -0.12 6.04
N VAL A 19 1.59 -0.32 6.46
CA VAL A 19 0.49 -0.74 5.58
C VAL A 19 -0.48 0.42 5.42
N ALA A 20 -0.46 1.04 4.23
CA ALA A 20 -1.29 2.20 3.93
C ALA A 20 -2.44 1.86 2.96
N SER A 21 -3.61 2.43 3.21
CA SER A 21 -4.73 2.48 2.27
C SER A 21 -5.08 3.94 2.01
N SER A 22 -5.17 4.36 0.74
CA SER A 22 -5.45 5.75 0.37
C SER A 22 -6.79 5.88 -0.35
N MET A 23 -7.51 6.97 -0.03
CA MET A 23 -8.76 7.37 -0.65
C MET A 23 -8.76 8.90 -0.87
N GLU A 24 -9.22 9.36 -2.03
CA GLU A 24 -9.22 10.81 -2.35
C GLU A 24 -10.19 11.58 -1.43
N ARG A 25 -11.38 11.03 -1.19
CA ARG A 25 -12.40 11.60 -0.31
C ARG A 25 -13.12 10.48 0.45
N VAL A 26 -13.75 10.86 1.55
CA VAL A 26 -14.70 10.01 2.28
C VAL A 26 -16.05 10.72 2.29
N SER A 27 -17.01 10.15 1.60
CA SER A 27 -18.42 10.52 1.67
C SER A 27 -19.15 9.64 2.70
N GLU A 28 -20.35 10.06 3.13
CA GLU A 28 -21.16 9.25 4.05
C GLU A 28 -21.50 7.86 3.50
N LYS A 29 -21.55 7.72 2.17
CA LYS A 29 -21.82 6.46 1.49
C LYS A 29 -20.64 5.49 1.54
N GLU A 30 -19.43 5.98 1.76
CA GLU A 30 -18.18 5.20 1.82
C GLU A 30 -17.82 4.80 3.26
N ARG A 31 -18.59 5.21 4.28
CA ARG A 31 -18.39 4.81 5.68
C ARG A 31 -18.35 3.28 5.86
N PRO A 32 -19.25 2.46 5.26
CA PRO A 32 -19.16 1.01 5.37
C PRO A 32 -17.88 0.42 4.76
N ASP A 33 -17.32 1.08 3.73
CA ASP A 33 -16.06 0.67 3.12
C ASP A 33 -14.87 1.01 4.02
N LEU A 34 -14.90 2.15 4.72
CA LEU A 34 -13.90 2.49 5.73
C LEU A 34 -13.87 1.48 6.87
N ASP A 35 -15.01 1.11 7.45
CA ASP A 35 -15.07 0.11 8.54
C ASP A 35 -14.46 -1.22 8.09
N LYS A 36 -14.62 -1.57 6.81
CA LYS A 36 -14.04 -2.78 6.24
C LYS A 36 -12.53 -2.66 6.08
N ILE A 37 -12.03 -1.51 5.61
CA ILE A 37 -10.60 -1.23 5.50
C ILE A 37 -9.94 -1.26 6.89
N GLU A 38 -10.54 -0.62 7.89
CA GLU A 38 -10.05 -0.63 9.28
C GLU A 38 -9.92 -2.05 9.82
N LYS A 39 -10.95 -2.89 9.64
CA LYS A 39 -10.91 -4.31 10.05
C LYS A 39 -9.81 -5.08 9.33
N GLN A 40 -9.62 -4.83 8.03
CA GLN A 40 -8.55 -5.48 7.27
C GLN A 40 -7.16 -5.05 7.77
N LEU A 41 -6.96 -3.75 8.03
CA LEU A 41 -5.72 -3.22 8.57
C LEU A 41 -5.44 -3.79 9.98
N ASP A 42 -6.44 -3.84 10.85
CA ASP A 42 -6.30 -4.42 12.21
C ASP A 42 -5.92 -5.91 12.17
N TYR A 43 -6.53 -6.67 11.26
CA TYR A 43 -6.17 -8.06 11.02
C TYR A 43 -4.71 -8.20 10.57
N VAL A 44 -4.25 -7.36 9.63
CA VAL A 44 -2.86 -7.37 9.16
C VAL A 44 -1.91 -7.02 10.31
N LYS A 45 -2.20 -5.96 11.07
CA LYS A 45 -1.39 -5.53 12.21
C LYS A 45 -1.25 -6.64 13.26
N THR A 46 -2.35 -7.29 13.61
CA THR A 46 -2.37 -8.40 14.57
C THR A 46 -1.58 -9.60 14.06
N THR A 47 -1.72 -9.94 12.78
CA THR A 47 -0.98 -11.05 12.15
C THR A 47 0.52 -10.79 12.14
N MET A 48 0.95 -9.58 11.77
CA MET A 48 2.38 -9.22 11.73
C MET A 48 2.98 -9.19 13.15
N LYS A 49 2.25 -8.66 14.13
CA LYS A 49 2.66 -8.65 15.53
C LYS A 49 2.85 -10.07 16.09
N ALA A 50 1.94 -11.00 15.77
CA ALA A 50 2.06 -12.40 16.17
C ALA A 50 3.32 -13.09 15.59
N GLU A 51 3.86 -12.55 14.50
CA GLU A 51 5.09 -13.02 13.87
C GLU A 51 6.34 -12.23 14.27
N GLY A 52 6.22 -11.33 15.24
CA GLY A 52 7.34 -10.52 15.74
C GLY A 52 7.75 -9.37 14.80
N ILE A 53 6.92 -9.00 13.83
CA ILE A 53 7.17 -7.89 12.92
C ILE A 53 6.50 -6.63 13.45
N ALA A 54 7.27 -5.54 13.62
CA ALA A 54 6.71 -4.22 13.92
C ALA A 54 5.84 -3.75 12.74
N CYS A 55 4.59 -3.37 13.02
CA CYS A 55 3.63 -3.02 11.97
C CYS A 55 2.79 -1.81 12.37
N GLU A 56 2.73 -0.84 11.46
CA GLU A 56 1.86 0.32 11.51
C GLU A 56 0.86 0.29 10.35
N THR A 57 -0.32 0.85 10.59
CA THR A 57 -1.42 0.86 9.62
C THR A 57 -1.96 2.26 9.48
N HIS A 58 -2.17 2.70 8.24
CA HIS A 58 -2.51 4.09 7.92
C HIS A 58 -3.67 4.12 6.93
N ILE A 59 -4.70 4.92 7.24
CA ILE A 59 -5.70 5.31 6.26
C ILE A 59 -5.40 6.75 5.86
N LEU A 60 -5.12 6.96 4.59
CA LEU A 60 -4.72 8.25 4.02
C LEU A 60 -5.92 8.85 3.29
N VAL A 61 -6.33 10.04 3.75
CA VAL A 61 -7.41 10.82 3.13
C VAL A 61 -6.91 12.26 3.00
N ARG A 62 -6.05 12.49 2.00
CA ARG A 62 -5.36 13.77 1.80
C ARG A 62 -5.86 14.58 0.61
N GLY A 63 -6.95 14.15 -0.05
CA GLY A 63 -7.47 14.82 -1.25
C GLY A 63 -6.62 14.58 -2.51
N LEU A 64 -5.67 13.66 -2.44
CA LEU A 64 -4.79 13.27 -3.54
C LEU A 64 -5.30 11.99 -4.21
N THR A 65 -4.86 11.74 -5.45
CA THR A 65 -5.08 10.41 -6.03
C THR A 65 -4.27 9.37 -5.24
N PRO A 66 -4.70 8.09 -5.16
CA PRO A 66 -3.97 7.11 -4.36
C PRO A 66 -2.52 6.87 -4.78
N GLY A 67 -2.19 7.08 -6.07
CA GLY A 67 -0.81 7.01 -6.53
C GLY A 67 0.06 8.12 -5.94
N GLU A 68 -0.40 9.36 -6.04
CA GLU A 68 0.25 10.55 -5.47
C GLU A 68 0.37 10.44 -3.95
N ASP A 69 -0.72 10.05 -3.28
CA ASP A 69 -0.79 9.95 -1.84
C ASP A 69 0.22 8.93 -1.28
N ILE A 70 0.41 7.78 -1.94
CA ILE A 70 1.40 6.79 -1.51
C ILE A 70 2.83 7.29 -1.73
N VAL A 71 3.11 7.98 -2.85
CA VAL A 71 4.43 8.56 -3.13
C VAL A 71 4.79 9.63 -2.09
N ASP A 72 3.86 10.54 -1.80
CA ASP A 72 4.06 11.57 -0.80
C ASP A 72 4.20 10.97 0.59
N PHE A 73 3.38 9.97 0.94
CA PHE A 73 3.49 9.28 2.23
C PHE A 73 4.86 8.62 2.39
N ALA A 74 5.36 7.96 1.35
CA ALA A 74 6.68 7.33 1.36
C ALA A 74 7.80 8.38 1.52
N LYS A 75 7.67 9.53 0.86
CA LYS A 75 8.62 10.64 0.97
C LYS A 75 8.63 11.26 2.37
N ASP A 76 7.45 11.59 2.90
CA ASP A 76 7.27 12.23 4.20
C ASP A 76 7.82 11.36 5.34
N ASN A 77 7.61 10.05 5.25
CA ASN A 77 8.05 9.09 6.26
C ASN A 77 9.43 8.47 5.95
N LYS A 78 10.09 8.88 4.87
CA LYS A 78 11.40 8.37 4.43
C LYS A 78 11.43 6.84 4.31
N MET A 79 10.43 6.28 3.64
CA MET A 79 10.32 4.83 3.43
C MET A 79 11.47 4.30 2.56
N ASP A 80 12.03 3.16 2.94
CA ASP A 80 13.15 2.54 2.23
C ASP A 80 12.74 1.72 1.00
N GLU A 81 11.50 1.23 0.96
CA GLU A 81 10.94 0.41 -0.11
C GLU A 81 9.41 0.51 -0.14
N ILE A 82 8.83 0.47 -1.34
CA ILE A 82 7.38 0.36 -1.54
C ILE A 82 7.05 -0.97 -2.19
N ILE A 83 6.07 -1.70 -1.66
CA ILE A 83 5.60 -2.97 -2.23
C ILE A 83 4.13 -2.82 -2.63
N ILE A 84 3.85 -2.98 -3.92
CA ILE A 84 2.49 -2.83 -4.47
C ILE A 84 2.05 -4.06 -5.27
N GLY A 85 0.75 -4.34 -5.23
CA GLY A 85 0.12 -5.28 -6.13
C GLY A 85 -0.18 -4.63 -7.48
N ILE A 86 0.06 -5.36 -8.57
CA ILE A 86 -0.30 -4.91 -9.93
C ILE A 86 -1.38 -5.79 -10.54
N GLU A 87 -2.51 -5.18 -10.89
CA GLU A 87 -3.57 -5.84 -11.64
C GLU A 87 -3.44 -5.53 -13.15
N LYS A 88 -3.64 -6.55 -13.99
CA LYS A 88 -3.76 -6.34 -15.45
C LYS A 88 -5.12 -5.73 -15.74
N LYS A 89 -5.16 -4.47 -16.21
CA LYS A 89 -6.43 -3.78 -16.52
C LYS A 89 -6.85 -3.82 -18.01
N SER A 90 -6.07 -4.43 -18.90
CA SER A 90 -6.32 -4.36 -20.35
C SER A 90 -7.08 -5.58 -20.92
N LYS A 91 -8.17 -5.31 -21.65
CA LYS A 91 -8.89 -6.28 -22.50
C LYS A 91 -8.30 -6.42 -23.92
N VAL A 92 -7.40 -5.54 -24.33
CA VAL A 92 -6.94 -5.36 -25.73
C VAL A 92 -5.46 -5.68 -25.95
N GLY A 93 -4.88 -6.59 -25.17
CA GLY A 93 -3.53 -7.12 -25.40
C GLY A 93 -2.35 -6.21 -25.03
N LYS A 94 -2.59 -4.97 -24.56
CA LYS A 94 -1.55 -4.07 -24.05
C LYS A 94 -1.31 -4.26 -22.55
N LEU A 95 -0.05 -4.34 -22.11
CA LEU A 95 0.29 -4.42 -20.68
C LEU A 95 0.24 -3.03 -20.05
N PHE A 96 -0.95 -2.64 -19.56
CA PHE A 96 -1.07 -1.43 -18.74
C PHE A 96 -1.23 -1.83 -17.27
N PHE A 97 -0.27 -1.41 -16.46
CA PHE A 97 -0.41 -1.33 -15.00
C PHE A 97 -1.50 -0.30 -14.70
N GLY A 98 -2.29 -0.48 -13.63
CA GLY A 98 -3.27 0.56 -13.24
C GLY A 98 -2.58 1.92 -13.03
N SER A 99 -3.30 3.03 -13.27
CA SER A 99 -2.73 4.39 -13.21
C SER A 99 -1.97 4.67 -11.90
N ASN A 100 -2.50 4.21 -10.77
CA ASN A 100 -1.83 4.37 -9.47
C ASN A 100 -0.50 3.61 -9.41
N ALA A 101 -0.46 2.36 -9.87
CA ALA A 101 0.77 1.57 -9.88
C ALA A 101 1.81 2.18 -10.82
N GLN A 102 1.39 2.66 -11.99
CA GLN A 102 2.29 3.37 -12.91
C GLN A 102 2.87 4.62 -12.25
N TYR A 103 2.03 5.44 -11.61
CA TYR A 103 2.48 6.64 -10.93
C TYR A 103 3.48 6.31 -9.82
N ILE A 104 3.15 5.35 -8.94
CA ILE A 104 4.04 4.92 -7.85
C ILE A 104 5.38 4.44 -8.42
N ILE A 105 5.39 3.61 -9.47
CA ILE A 105 6.63 3.09 -10.06
C ILE A 105 7.51 4.20 -10.63
N LEU A 106 6.92 5.23 -11.24
CA LEU A 106 7.66 6.29 -11.92
C LEU A 106 8.15 7.39 -10.96
N GLU A 107 7.35 7.71 -9.93
CA GLU A 107 7.56 8.91 -9.12
C GLU A 107 8.05 8.61 -7.68
N SER A 108 8.18 7.32 -7.30
CA SER A 108 8.57 6.96 -5.92
C SER A 108 9.98 7.45 -5.54
N PRO A 109 10.18 7.87 -4.28
CA PRO A 109 11.48 8.31 -3.78
C PRO A 109 12.44 7.14 -3.48
N CYS A 110 11.95 5.91 -3.54
CA CYS A 110 12.67 4.69 -3.16
C CYS A 110 12.29 3.51 -4.09
N PRO A 111 13.03 2.39 -4.03
CA PRO A 111 12.73 1.20 -4.84
C PRO A 111 11.29 0.71 -4.68
N VAL A 112 10.69 0.31 -5.81
CA VAL A 112 9.32 -0.24 -5.84
C VAL A 112 9.35 -1.70 -6.27
N VAL A 113 8.79 -2.57 -5.44
CA VAL A 113 8.55 -3.99 -5.77
C VAL A 113 7.09 -4.18 -6.17
N SER A 114 6.89 -4.45 -7.45
CA SER A 114 5.58 -4.82 -8.00
C SER A 114 5.38 -6.32 -7.96
N VAL A 115 4.30 -6.80 -7.35
CA VAL A 115 3.94 -8.22 -7.28
C VAL A 115 2.60 -8.49 -7.98
N LYS A 116 2.45 -9.70 -8.50
CA LYS A 116 1.22 -10.18 -9.16
C LYS A 116 0.42 -11.08 -8.23
#